data_AF-A0A949BL98-F1
#
_entry.id   AF-A0A949BL98-F1
#
_cell.length_a   1.000
_cell.length_b   1.000
_cell.length_c   1.000
_cell.angle_alpha   90.00
_cell.angle_beta   90.00
_cell.angle_gamma   90.00
#
_symmetry.space_group_name_H-M   'P 1'
#
loop_
_entity.id
_entity.type
_entity.pdbx_description
1 polymer ?
#
loop_
_entity_poly.entity_id
_entity_poly.type
_entity_poly.pdbx_seq_one_letter_code
_entity_poly.pdbx_strand_id
1 'polypeptide(L)'
;MNKVIANWIKSSEYDIKTAEAMYKARRFVYVIFMCHLAVEKSLKAIVAKNTKSVPPKTHDLFYLVKLASLEVPDLHKPILMHLNEASVPTRYPEDINKLIKVYNGVIANRYLRKTKGLLKWLKVQAK
;
A
#
# COMPACT_ATOMS: atom_id res chain seq x y z
N MET A 1 9.82 3.97 20.42
CA MET A 1 9.34 4.31 19.05
C MET A 1 8.44 5.54 19.14
N ASN A 2 8.67 6.57 18.32
CA ASN A 2 7.86 7.80 18.31
C ASN A 2 6.36 7.46 18.08
N LYS A 3 5.45 8.07 18.87
CA LYS A 3 4.00 7.81 18.83
C LYS A 3 3.40 8.03 17.43
N VAL A 4 3.90 9.01 16.68
CA VAL A 4 3.48 9.30 15.30
C VAL A 4 3.86 8.16 14.36
N ILE A 5 5.11 7.68 14.44
CA ILE A 5 5.61 6.55 13.62
C ILE A 5 4.82 5.28 13.96
N ALA A 6 4.61 5.02 15.25
CA ALA A 6 3.83 3.87 15.71
C ALA A 6 2.39 3.91 15.22
N ASN A 7 1.78 5.11 15.14
CA ASN A 7 0.44 5.28 14.59
C ASN A 7 0.38 4.93 13.09
N TRP A 8 1.36 5.36 12.31
CA TRP A 8 1.44 5.01 10.88
C TRP A 8 1.61 3.51 10.66
N ILE A 9 2.48 2.85 11.44
CA ILE A 9 2.68 1.40 11.38
C ILE A 9 1.39 0.66 11.73
N LYS A 10 0.74 1.01 12.85
CA LYS A 10 -0.54 0.40 13.25
C LYS A 10 -1.63 0.61 12.19
N SER A 11 -1.67 1.79 11.57
CA SER A 11 -2.64 2.09 10.52
C SER A 11 -2.38 1.27 9.24
N SER A 12 -1.11 1.05 8.86
CA SER A 12 -0.73 0.14 7.78
C SER A 12 -1.13 -1.31 8.07
N GLU A 13 -0.90 -1.78 9.30
CA GLU A 13 -1.29 -3.12 9.76
C GLU A 13 -2.82 -3.30 9.79
N TYR A 14 -3.56 -2.25 10.13
CA TYR A 14 -5.02 -2.24 10.09
C TYR A 14 -5.54 -2.34 8.65
N ASP A 15 -4.96 -1.59 7.72
CA ASP A 15 -5.38 -1.58 6.32
C ASP A 15 -5.13 -2.93 5.63
N ILE A 16 -3.98 -3.58 5.88
CA ILE A 16 -3.71 -4.87 5.25
C ILE A 16 -4.65 -5.97 5.78
N LYS A 17 -5.03 -5.93 7.06
CA LYS A 17 -6.08 -6.80 7.61
C LYS A 17 -7.45 -6.50 6.99
N THR A 18 -7.73 -5.23 6.74
CA THR A 18 -8.95 -4.82 6.02
C THR A 18 -8.95 -5.38 4.60
N ALA A 19 -7.81 -5.36 3.89
CA ALA A 19 -7.68 -5.97 2.57
C ALA A 19 -7.98 -7.49 2.60
N GLU A 20 -7.54 -8.20 3.63
CA GLU A 20 -7.87 -9.62 3.82
C GLU A 20 -9.37 -9.84 4.03
N ALA A 21 -10.03 -8.99 4.83
CA ALA A 21 -11.46 -9.06 5.05
C ALA A 21 -12.25 -8.79 3.75
N MET A 22 -11.84 -7.78 2.98
CA MET A 22 -12.44 -7.47 1.67
C MET A 22 -12.26 -8.61 0.67
N TYR A 23 -11.13 -9.32 0.72
CA TYR A 23 -10.90 -10.48 -0.12
C TYR A 23 -11.89 -11.62 0.19
N LYS A 24 -12.10 -11.91 1.48
CA LYS A 24 -13.10 -12.90 1.93
C LYS A 24 -14.52 -12.52 1.50
N ALA A 25 -14.85 -11.23 1.57
CA ALA A 25 -16.13 -10.69 1.12
C ALA A 25 -16.26 -10.58 -0.42
N ARG A 26 -15.25 -11.00 -1.19
CA ARG A 26 -15.18 -10.89 -2.66
C ARG A 26 -15.30 -9.45 -3.19
N ARG A 27 -14.93 -8.47 -2.36
CA ARG A 27 -14.91 -7.03 -2.69
C ARG A 27 -13.53 -6.63 -3.24
N PHE A 28 -13.18 -7.20 -4.38
CA PHE A 28 -11.81 -7.21 -4.90
C PHE A 28 -11.21 -5.84 -5.23
N VAL A 29 -11.99 -4.90 -5.77
CA VAL A 29 -11.54 -3.52 -5.99
C VAL A 29 -11.01 -2.89 -4.69
N TYR A 30 -11.72 -3.12 -3.57
CA TYR A 30 -11.31 -2.63 -2.26
C TYR A 30 -10.09 -3.38 -1.70
N VAL A 31 -9.83 -4.62 -2.12
CA VAL A 31 -8.57 -5.31 -1.78
C VAL A 31 -7.39 -4.53 -2.35
N ILE A 32 -7.47 -4.14 -3.63
CA ILE A 32 -6.40 -3.38 -4.30
C ILE A 32 -6.20 -2.02 -3.62
N PHE A 33 -7.29 -1.32 -3.36
CA PHE A 33 -7.26 -0.01 -2.70
C PHE A 33 -6.64 -0.07 -1.29
N MET A 34 -7.05 -1.04 -0.47
CA MET A 34 -6.51 -1.21 0.88
C MET A 34 -5.04 -1.65 0.86
N CYS A 35 -4.63 -2.44 -0.14
CA CYS A 35 -3.22 -2.76 -0.35
C CYS A 35 -2.37 -1.51 -0.64
N HIS A 36 -2.90 -0.58 -1.45
CA HIS A 36 -2.23 0.71 -1.72
C HIS A 36 -2.07 1.52 -0.42
N LEU A 37 -3.15 1.72 0.33
CA LEU A 37 -3.11 2.49 1.58
C LEU A 37 -2.17 1.88 2.63
N ALA A 38 -2.14 0.55 2.74
CA ALA A 38 -1.23 -0.11 3.66
C ALA A 38 0.24 0.20 3.33
N VAL A 39 0.62 0.14 2.05
CA VAL A 39 1.99 0.48 1.60
C VAL A 39 2.28 1.97 1.79
N GLU A 40 1.34 2.84 1.41
CA GLU A 40 1.45 4.30 1.59
C GLU A 40 1.76 4.65 3.06
N LYS A 41 0.97 4.11 4.00
CA LYS A 41 1.12 4.37 5.43
C LYS A 41 2.42 3.79 5.99
N SER A 42 2.86 2.64 5.49
CA SER A 42 4.16 2.09 5.87
C SER A 42 5.31 2.96 5.38
N LEU A 43 5.24 3.48 4.16
CA LEU A 43 6.23 4.43 3.64
C LEU A 43 6.22 5.74 4.41
N LYS A 44 5.05 6.28 4.74
CA LYS A 44 4.90 7.48 5.58
C LYS A 44 5.52 7.32 6.96
N ALA A 45 5.45 6.13 7.55
CA ALA A 45 6.15 5.83 8.80
C ALA A 45 7.68 5.96 8.65
N ILE A 46 8.24 5.46 7.54
CA ILE A 46 9.67 5.49 7.24
C ILE A 46 10.13 6.91 6.89
N VAL A 47 9.34 7.66 6.09
CA VAL A 47 9.59 9.08 5.83
C VAL A 47 9.68 9.84 7.15
N ALA A 48 8.65 9.73 8.02
CA ALA A 48 8.65 10.40 9.31
C ALA A 48 9.84 10.02 10.20
N LYS A 49 10.29 8.75 10.14
CA LYS A 49 11.47 8.25 10.85
C LYS A 49 12.75 8.92 10.34
N ASN A 50 12.93 8.97 9.02
CA ASN A 50 14.18 9.37 8.37
C ASN A 50 14.32 10.90 8.31
N THR A 51 13.22 11.62 8.05
CA THR A 51 13.23 13.09 7.91
C THR A 51 12.94 13.83 9.22
N LYS A 52 12.47 13.12 10.25
CA LYS A 52 11.97 13.70 11.53
C LYS A 52 10.84 14.73 11.34
N SER A 53 10.14 14.68 10.21
CA SER A 53 9.06 15.61 9.85
C SER A 53 7.74 14.88 9.58
N VAL A 54 6.66 15.64 9.52
CA VAL A 54 5.36 15.10 9.13
C VAL A 54 5.42 14.74 7.63
N PRO A 55 5.09 13.50 7.24
CA PRO A 55 5.13 13.11 5.84
C PRO A 55 4.04 13.86 5.05
N PRO A 56 4.28 14.17 3.76
CA PRO A 56 3.34 14.94 2.96
C PRO A 56 2.01 14.21 2.74
N LYS A 57 0.94 14.99 2.53
CA LYS A 57 -0.39 14.47 2.17
C LYS A 57 -0.46 14.13 0.69
N THR A 58 0.27 13.08 0.30
CA THR A 58 0.29 12.51 -1.05
C THR A 58 -0.03 11.02 -1.01
N HIS A 59 -0.46 10.49 -2.15
CA HIS A 59 -0.73 9.08 -2.41
C HIS A 59 0.27 8.46 -3.41
N ASP A 60 1.24 9.24 -3.88
CA ASP A 60 2.28 8.76 -4.79
C ASP A 60 3.32 7.93 -4.01
N LEU A 61 3.34 6.62 -4.26
CA LEU A 61 4.23 5.67 -3.61
C LEU A 61 5.69 5.85 -4.04
N PHE A 62 5.95 6.26 -5.29
CA PHE A 62 7.31 6.48 -5.77
C PHE A 62 7.91 7.73 -5.14
N TYR A 63 7.12 8.80 -5.03
CA TYR A 63 7.54 9.99 -4.32
C TYR A 63 7.82 9.71 -2.83
N LEU A 64 6.97 8.92 -2.17
CA LEU A 64 7.21 8.50 -0.79
C LEU A 64 8.45 7.62 -0.64
N VAL A 65 8.74 6.72 -1.58
CA VAL A 65 9.99 5.93 -1.60
C VAL A 65 11.22 6.83 -1.70
N LYS A 66 11.17 7.84 -2.58
CA LYS A 66 12.25 8.83 -2.72
C LYS A 66 12.47 9.61 -1.43
N LEU A 67 11.40 10.10 -0.80
CA LEU A 67 11.47 10.82 0.49
C LEU A 67 11.95 9.94 1.64
N ALA A 68 11.64 8.64 1.59
CA ALA A 68 12.09 7.67 2.57
C ALA A 68 13.57 7.29 2.37
N SER A 69 14.22 7.75 1.30
CA SER A 69 15.59 7.37 0.92
C SER A 69 15.76 5.86 0.80
N LEU A 70 14.78 5.18 0.20
CA LEU A 70 14.79 3.74 0.04
C LEU A 70 15.19 3.32 -1.38
N GLU A 71 16.04 2.30 -1.46
CA GLU A 71 16.27 1.54 -2.68
C GLU A 71 15.41 0.27 -2.63
N VAL A 72 14.32 0.26 -3.40
CA VAL A 72 13.37 -0.86 -3.40
C VAL A 72 13.93 -2.01 -4.24
N PRO A 73 14.03 -3.24 -3.69
CA PRO A 73 14.52 -4.40 -4.43
C PRO A 73 13.64 -4.71 -5.66
N ASP A 74 14.25 -5.23 -6.74
CA ASP A 74 13.55 -5.58 -7.99
C ASP A 74 12.35 -6.51 -7.77
N LEU A 75 12.44 -7.39 -6.77
CA LEU A 75 11.33 -8.25 -6.35
C LEU A 75 10.04 -7.48 -6.03
N HIS A 76 10.14 -6.26 -5.50
CA HIS A 76 9.02 -5.45 -5.04
C HIS A 76 8.62 -4.31 -5.98
N LYS A 77 9.50 -3.90 -6.90
CA LYS A 77 9.21 -2.81 -7.87
C LYS A 77 7.90 -3.04 -8.65
N PRO A 78 7.58 -4.24 -9.17
CA PRO A 78 6.34 -4.44 -9.93
C PRO A 78 5.07 -4.19 -9.11
N ILE A 79 5.01 -4.68 -7.87
CA ILE A 79 3.81 -4.48 -7.04
C ILE A 79 3.68 -3.03 -6.59
N LEU A 80 4.80 -2.34 -6.31
CA LEU A 80 4.81 -0.92 -5.98
C LEU A 80 4.21 -0.10 -7.13
N MET A 81 4.68 -0.33 -8.36
CA MET A 81 4.18 0.32 -9.57
C MET A 81 2.69 0.09 -9.77
N HIS A 82 2.26 -1.16 -9.77
CA HIS A 82 0.86 -1.52 -9.95
C HIS A 82 -0.08 -0.91 -8.89
N LEU A 83 0.36 -0.82 -7.63
CA LEU A 83 -0.42 -0.17 -6.58
C LEU A 83 -0.51 1.34 -6.78
N ASN A 84 0.56 1.97 -7.26
CA ASN A 84 0.57 3.40 -7.53
C ASN A 84 -0.42 3.75 -8.65
N GLU A 85 -0.38 3.00 -9.76
CA GLU A 85 -1.27 3.17 -10.91
C GLU A 85 -2.74 2.86 -10.57
N ALA A 86 -2.98 1.80 -9.79
CA ALA A 86 -4.33 1.41 -9.39
C ALA A 86 -4.98 2.36 -8.37
N SER A 87 -4.22 3.30 -7.80
CA SER A 87 -4.68 4.18 -6.73
C SER A 87 -5.91 5.00 -7.16
N VAL A 88 -5.81 5.75 -8.26
CA VAL A 88 -6.91 6.63 -8.70
C VAL A 88 -8.11 5.82 -9.22
N PRO A 89 -7.95 4.82 -10.12
CA PRO A 89 -9.10 4.09 -10.67
C PRO A 89 -9.91 3.32 -9.61
N THR A 90 -9.27 2.87 -8.53
CA THR A 90 -9.99 2.17 -7.44
C THR A 90 -10.84 3.09 -6.58
N ARG A 91 -10.63 4.41 -6.64
CA ARG A 91 -11.47 5.42 -5.97
C ARG A 91 -12.52 6.01 -6.92
N TYR A 92 -12.12 6.27 -8.17
CA TYR A 92 -12.93 6.95 -9.17
C TYR A 92 -12.95 6.12 -10.47
N PRO A 93 -13.69 5.00 -10.49
CA PRO A 93 -13.79 4.20 -11.70
C PRO A 93 -14.56 4.98 -12.77
N GLU A 94 -13.99 5.10 -13.96
CA GLU A 94 -14.74 5.54 -15.15
C GLU A 94 -15.87 4.56 -15.46
N ASP A 95 -15.60 3.26 -15.36
CA ASP A 95 -16.58 2.18 -15.46
C ASP A 95 -16.32 1.12 -14.37
N ILE A 96 -17.24 1.05 -13.41
CA ILE A 96 -17.18 0.10 -12.30
C ILE A 96 -17.33 -1.36 -12.75
N ASN A 97 -18.12 -1.64 -13.79
CA ASN A 97 -18.32 -3.00 -14.29
C ASN A 97 -17.05 -3.53 -14.94
N LYS A 98 -16.37 -2.68 -15.72
CA LYS A 98 -15.05 -3.00 -16.29
C LYS A 98 -14.02 -3.23 -15.19
N LEU A 99 -13.98 -2.36 -14.18
CA LEU A 99 -13.02 -2.47 -13.09
C LEU A 99 -13.20 -3.76 -12.28
N ILE A 100 -14.43 -4.16 -11.97
CA ILE A 100 -14.74 -5.41 -11.26
C ILE A 100 -14.33 -6.64 -12.08
N LYS A 101 -14.49 -6.60 -13.42
CA LYS A 101 -14.03 -7.70 -14.30
C LYS A 101 -12.51 -7.81 -14.30
N VAL A 102 -11.80 -6.67 -14.36
CA VAL A 102 -10.34 -6.63 -14.30
C VAL A 102 -9.83 -7.13 -12.95
N TYR A 103 -10.31 -6.56 -11.84
CA TYR A 103 -9.90 -6.97 -10.50
C TYR A 103 -10.73 -8.15 -9.98
N ASN A 104 -10.49 -9.32 -10.56
CA ASN A 104 -11.06 -10.58 -10.08
C ASN A 104 -10.29 -11.17 -8.89
N GLY A 105 -10.77 -12.31 -8.36
CA GLY A 105 -10.19 -12.95 -7.18
C GLY A 105 -8.73 -13.39 -7.37
N VAL A 106 -8.36 -13.85 -8.57
CA VAL A 106 -6.97 -14.25 -8.85
C VAL A 106 -6.04 -13.03 -8.78
N ILE A 107 -6.44 -11.92 -9.39
CA ILE A 107 -5.67 -10.68 -9.37
C ILE A 107 -5.62 -10.09 -7.96
N ALA A 108 -6.75 -10.02 -7.25
CA ALA A 108 -6.80 -9.52 -5.88
C ALA A 108 -5.91 -10.34 -4.92
N ASN A 109 -5.91 -11.68 -5.04
CA ASN A 109 -5.03 -12.54 -4.24
C ASN A 109 -3.55 -12.28 -4.54
N ARG A 110 -3.21 -12.10 -5.82
CA ARG A 110 -1.84 -11.80 -6.25
C ARG A 110 -1.37 -10.46 -5.66
N TYR A 111 -2.20 -9.42 -5.73
CA TYR A 111 -1.91 -8.13 -5.11
C TYR A 111 -1.72 -8.29 -3.61
N LEU A 112 -2.70 -8.88 -2.90
CA LEU A 112 -2.64 -9.07 -1.46
C LEU A 112 -1.37 -9.81 -1.00
N ARG A 113 -1.00 -10.91 -1.66
CA ARG A 113 0.23 -11.66 -1.35
C ARG A 113 1.49 -10.85 -1.59
N LYS A 114 1.60 -10.18 -2.74
CA LYS A 114 2.79 -9.39 -3.09
C LYS A 114 2.92 -8.16 -2.19
N THR A 115 1.82 -7.51 -1.84
CA THR A 115 1.76 -6.41 -0.88
C THR A 115 2.21 -6.85 0.50
N LYS A 116 1.77 -8.00 1.01
CA LYS A 116 2.26 -8.55 2.29
C LYS A 116 3.78 -8.76 2.28
N GLY A 117 4.32 -9.26 1.16
CA GLY A 117 5.77 -9.38 0.98
C GLY A 117 6.49 -8.04 1.08
N LEU A 118 6.00 -7.03 0.34
CA LEU A 118 6.54 -5.67 0.38
C LEU A 118 6.43 -5.05 1.79
N LEU A 119 5.30 -5.20 2.48
CA LEU A 119 5.11 -4.69 3.84
C LEU A 119 6.06 -5.36 4.84
N LYS A 120 6.34 -6.66 4.68
CA LYS A 120 7.35 -7.36 5.51
C LYS A 120 8.73 -6.74 5.32
N TRP A 121 9.12 -6.43 4.09
CA TRP A 121 10.39 -5.75 3.80
C TRP A 121 10.41 -4.33 4.36
N LEU A 122 9.37 -3.53 4.14
CA LEU A 122 9.26 -2.16 4.67
C LEU A 122 9.32 -2.12 6.20
N LYS A 123 8.70 -3.10 6.88
CA LYS A 123 8.74 -3.19 8.34
C LYS A 123 10.16 -3.35 8.90
N VAL A 124 11.08 -3.95 8.14
CA VAL A 124 12.50 -4.03 8.53
C VAL A 124 13.15 -2.64 8.46
N GLN A 125 12.83 -1.85 7.43
CA GLN A 125 13.36 -0.49 7.26
C GLN A 125 12.82 0.50 8.30
N ALA A 126 11.62 0.24 8.83
CA ALA A 126 10.97 1.05 9.84
C ALA A 126 11.52 0.83 11.28
N LYS A 127 12.31 -0.23 11.52
CA LYS A 127 13.03 -0.44 12.78
C LYS A 127 14.24 0.47 12.82
#